data_AF-A0A961B3T6-F1
#
_entry.id   AF-A0A961B3T6-F1
#
_cell.length_a   1.000
_cell.length_b   1.000
_cell.length_c   1.000
_cell.angle_alpha   90.00
_cell.angle_beta   90.00
_cell.angle_gamma   90.00
#
_symmetry.space_group_name_H-M   'P 1'
#
loop_
_entity.id
_entity.type
_entity.pdbx_description
1 polymer ?
#
loop_
_entity_poly.entity_id
_entity_poly.type
_entity_poly.pdbx_seq_one_letter_code
_entity_poly.pdbx_strand_id
1 'polypeptide(L)'
;LMHIVPRLDAGDMILKKAIPLAPDETGGSLHDRLAALGPAVLAEGLPPLVSGAAPREPQDEALATYAGKLERDDGEIDWSRPAEEIARRIRAYDPWPGTHTWLETG
;
A
#
# COMPACT_ATOMS: atom_id res chain seq x y z
N LEU A 1 7.87 8.80 -5.27
CA LEU A 1 8.20 9.09 -6.68
C LEU A 1 9.47 8.33 -7.02
N MET A 2 9.48 7.63 -8.16
CA MET A 2 10.61 6.80 -8.59
C MET A 2 10.81 6.88 -10.10
N HIS A 3 12.00 6.55 -10.56
CA HIS A 3 12.27 6.30 -11.97
C HIS A 3 11.57 5.00 -12.43
N ILE A 4 11.16 4.95 -13.69
CA ILE A 4 10.61 3.73 -14.28
C ILE A 4 11.75 2.92 -14.90
N VAL A 5 11.77 1.63 -14.61
CA VAL A 5 12.66 0.63 -15.21
C VAL A 5 11.83 -0.58 -15.66
N PRO A 6 12.35 -1.50 -16.50
CA PRO A 6 11.58 -2.66 -16.97
C PRO A 6 11.13 -3.64 -15.87
N ARG A 7 11.85 -3.67 -14.72
CA ARG A 7 11.48 -4.48 -13.57
C ARG A 7 10.36 -3.78 -12.78
N LEU A 8 9.41 -4.56 -12.27
CA LEU A 8 8.26 -4.06 -11.49
C LEU A 8 8.73 -3.28 -10.25
N ASP A 9 8.26 -2.04 -10.10
CA ASP A 9 8.47 -1.16 -8.94
C ASP A 9 9.91 -1.07 -8.42
N ALA A 10 10.87 -1.13 -9.35
CA ALA A 10 12.27 -1.41 -9.08
C ALA A 10 13.25 -0.26 -9.36
N GLY A 11 12.74 0.90 -9.77
CA GLY A 11 13.59 2.01 -10.16
C GLY A 11 14.11 2.81 -8.97
N ASP A 12 15.19 3.57 -9.22
CA ASP A 12 15.76 4.47 -8.21
C ASP A 12 14.69 5.43 -7.68
N MET A 13 14.70 5.64 -6.37
CA MET A 13 13.76 6.54 -5.68
C MET A 13 14.23 7.99 -5.85
N ILE A 14 13.27 8.88 -6.11
CA ILE A 14 13.50 10.32 -6.27
C ILE A 14 13.09 11.07 -5.01
N LEU A 15 11.89 10.76 -4.50
CA LEU A 15 11.30 11.43 -3.34
C LEU A 15 10.34 10.48 -2.63
N LYS A 16 10.40 10.48 -1.30
CA LYS A 16 9.54 9.70 -0.41
C LYS A 16 8.89 10.62 0.61
N LYS A 17 7.61 10.39 0.92
CA LYS A 17 6.91 10.96 2.07
C LYS A 17 6.22 9.83 2.82
N ALA A 18 6.17 9.95 4.13
CA ALA A 18 5.57 8.95 5.01
C ALA A 18 4.46 9.58 5.84
N ILE A 19 3.44 8.78 6.15
CA ILE A 19 2.38 9.13 7.07
C ILE A 19 2.23 8.00 8.10
N PRO A 20 1.91 8.32 9.37
CA PRO A 20 1.61 7.29 10.35
C PRO A 20 0.31 6.58 9.98
N LEU A 21 0.30 5.26 10.18
CA LEU A 21 -0.91 4.43 10.10
C LEU A 21 -1.71 4.62 11.40
N ALA A 22 -2.96 5.05 11.31
CA ALA A 22 -3.82 5.20 12.48
C ALA A 22 -4.26 3.83 13.03
N PRO A 23 -4.54 3.70 14.34
CA PRO A 23 -4.92 2.41 14.95
C PRO A 23 -6.19 1.78 14.35
N ASP A 24 -7.11 2.61 13.89
CA ASP A 24 -8.42 2.28 13.31
C ASP A 24 -8.47 2.43 11.78
N GLU A 25 -7.33 2.75 11.15
CA GLU A 25 -7.22 2.97 9.71
C GLU A 25 -7.68 1.73 8.93
N THR A 26 -8.47 1.97 7.88
CA THR A 26 -8.90 0.97 6.90
C THR A 26 -8.12 1.13 5.59
N GLY A 27 -8.23 0.16 4.69
CA GLY A 27 -7.67 0.26 3.34
C GLY A 27 -8.17 1.51 2.61
N GLY A 28 -9.47 1.79 2.71
CA GLY A 28 -10.11 2.97 2.14
C GLY A 28 -9.62 4.29 2.75
N SER A 29 -9.57 4.41 4.08
CA SER A 29 -9.13 5.67 4.70
C SER A 29 -7.65 5.96 4.44
N LEU A 30 -6.80 4.93 4.40
CA LEU A 30 -5.39 5.09 4.03
C LEU A 30 -5.24 5.49 2.57
N HIS A 31 -6.03 4.88 1.67
CA HIS A 31 -6.05 5.22 0.25
C HIS A 31 -6.32 6.72 0.06
N ASP A 32 -7.38 7.25 0.69
CA ASP A 32 -7.75 8.67 0.57
C ASP A 32 -6.64 9.60 1.08
N ARG A 33 -6.02 9.26 2.21
CA ARG A 33 -4.90 10.05 2.76
C ARG A 33 -3.67 10.04 1.86
N LEU A 34 -3.34 8.89 1.27
CA LEU A 34 -2.24 8.79 0.31
C LEU A 34 -2.56 9.52 -1.00
N ALA A 35 -3.81 9.45 -1.46
CA ALA A 35 -4.29 10.18 -2.63
C ALA A 35 -4.18 11.70 -2.43
N ALA A 36 -4.49 12.20 -1.24
CA ALA A 36 -4.30 13.61 -0.88
C ALA A 36 -2.82 14.02 -0.81
N LEU A 37 -1.93 13.12 -0.39
CA LEU A 37 -0.49 13.36 -0.32
C LEU A 37 0.22 13.34 -1.68
N GLY A 38 -0.28 12.51 -2.61
CA GLY A 38 0.30 12.30 -3.94
C GLY A 38 0.62 13.58 -4.71
N PRO A 39 -0.33 14.53 -4.87
CA PRO A 39 -0.09 15.81 -5.54
C PRO A 39 1.08 16.60 -4.96
N ALA A 40 1.25 16.63 -3.64
CA ALA A 40 2.35 17.32 -2.99
C ALA A 40 3.71 16.63 -3.26
N VAL A 41 3.73 15.30 -3.35
CA VAL A 41 4.93 14.53 -3.75
C VAL A 41 5.30 14.83 -5.20
N LEU A 42 4.32 14.90 -6.10
CA LEU A 42 4.55 15.22 -7.51
C LEU A 42 5.02 16.67 -7.70
N ALA A 43 4.39 17.63 -7.03
CA ALA A 43 4.76 19.04 -7.11
C ALA A 43 6.22 19.30 -6.69
N GLU A 44 6.71 18.55 -5.69
CA GLU A 44 8.10 18.65 -5.21
C GLU A 44 9.08 17.85 -6.08
N GLY A 45 8.70 16.66 -6.52
CA GLY A 45 9.60 15.75 -7.23
C GLY A 45 9.71 15.97 -8.74
N LEU A 46 8.69 16.53 -9.39
CA LEU A 46 8.70 16.76 -10.84
C LEU A 46 9.68 17.85 -11.30
N PRO A 47 9.83 19.01 -10.63
CA PRO A 47 10.78 20.04 -11.06
C PRO A 47 12.23 19.55 -11.20
N PRO A 48 12.85 18.88 -10.21
CA PRO A 48 14.20 18.35 -10.38
C PRO A 48 14.26 17.21 -11.40
N LEU A 49 13.19 16.43 -11.57
CA LEU A 49 13.12 15.40 -12.61
C LEU A 49 13.17 16.01 -14.02
N VAL A 50 12.40 17.06 -14.27
CA VAL A 50 12.35 17.76 -15.57
C VAL A 50 13.66 18.48 -15.87
N SER A 51 14.32 19.05 -14.86
CA SER A 51 15.62 19.72 -15.04
C SER A 51 16.81 18.76 -15.17
N GLY A 52 16.59 17.44 -15.01
CA GLY A 52 17.65 16.43 -15.01
C GLY A 52 18.47 16.38 -13.72
N ALA A 53 18.04 17.07 -12.67
CA ALA A 53 18.70 17.14 -11.37
C ALA A 53 18.09 16.19 -10.31
N ALA A 54 17.11 15.36 -10.68
CA ALA A 54 16.49 14.41 -9.75
C ALA A 54 17.53 13.44 -9.18
N PRO A 55 17.54 13.23 -7.85
CA PRO A 55 18.39 12.22 -7.24
C PRO A 55 17.99 10.83 -7.68
N ARG A 56 18.98 9.93 -7.67
CA ARG A 56 18.80 8.49 -7.86
C ARG A 56 19.26 7.78 -6.61
N GLU A 57 18.31 7.41 -5.76
CA GLU A 57 18.57 6.57 -4.59
C GLU A 57 18.21 5.11 -4.94
N PRO A 58 19.20 4.21 -5.13
CA PRO A 58 18.92 2.81 -5.41
C PRO A 58 18.11 2.17 -4.29
N GLN A 59 17.21 1.25 -4.65
CA GLN A 59 16.49 0.45 -3.66
C GLN A 59 17.40 -0.65 -3.09
N ASP A 60 17.24 -0.95 -1.80
CA ASP A 60 17.90 -2.09 -1.16
C ASP A 60 17.04 -3.35 -1.35
N GLU A 61 17.51 -4.29 -2.18
CA GLU A 61 16.81 -5.54 -2.46
C GLU A 61 16.56 -6.38 -1.20
N ALA A 62 17.41 -6.26 -0.17
CA ALA A 62 17.23 -7.00 1.08
C ALA A 62 16.01 -6.52 1.89
N LEU A 63 15.52 -5.30 1.60
CA LEU A 63 14.33 -4.72 2.24
C LEU A 63 13.07 -4.85 1.38
N ALA A 64 13.18 -5.36 0.15
CA ALA A 64 12.07 -5.45 -0.77
C ALA A 64 11.07 -6.54 -0.33
N THR A 65 9.80 -6.16 -0.21
CA THR A 65 8.68 -7.08 0.01
C THR A 65 7.68 -6.99 -1.13
N TYR A 66 7.04 -8.10 -1.49
CA TYR A 66 6.03 -8.12 -2.54
C TYR A 66 4.62 -8.08 -1.96
N ALA A 67 3.83 -7.07 -2.35
CA ALA A 67 2.41 -6.99 -2.07
C ALA A 67 1.63 -7.56 -3.27
N GLY A 68 1.10 -8.77 -3.12
CA GLY A 68 0.30 -9.43 -4.16
C GLY A 68 -1.04 -8.73 -4.41
N LYS A 69 -1.59 -8.94 -5.60
CA LYS A 69 -2.96 -8.52 -5.90
C LYS A 69 -3.93 -9.35 -5.06
N LEU A 70 -4.85 -8.68 -4.38
CA LEU A 70 -5.92 -9.37 -3.65
C LEU A 70 -6.91 -9.97 -4.66
N GLU A 71 -7.55 -11.05 -4.26
CA GLU A 71 -8.68 -11.67 -4.94
C GLU A 71 -9.88 -11.69 -3.99
N ARG A 72 -11.07 -12.00 -4.50
CA ARG A 72 -12.28 -12.03 -3.66
C ARG A 72 -12.18 -13.05 -2.53
N ASP A 73 -11.56 -14.19 -2.82
CA ASP A 73 -11.40 -15.30 -1.88
C ASP A 73 -10.47 -14.95 -0.71
N ASP A 74 -9.58 -13.95 -0.86
CA ASP A 74 -8.79 -13.44 0.26
C ASP A 74 -9.66 -12.88 1.39
N GLY A 75 -10.90 -12.46 1.07
CA GLY A 75 -11.86 -11.95 2.04
C GLY A 75 -12.46 -13.00 2.98
N GLU A 76 -12.29 -14.30 2.72
CA GLU A 76 -12.82 -15.33 3.62
C GLU A 76 -12.04 -15.37 4.93
N ILE A 77 -12.75 -15.26 6.06
CA ILE A 77 -12.12 -15.26 7.39
C ILE A 77 -11.72 -16.68 7.79
N ASP A 78 -10.42 -16.89 7.91
CA ASP A 78 -9.83 -18.04 8.58
C ASP A 78 -9.79 -17.82 10.11
N TRP A 79 -10.78 -18.39 10.80
CA TRP A 79 -10.93 -18.30 12.26
C TRP A 79 -9.86 -19.04 13.06
N SER A 80 -8.96 -19.81 12.42
CA SER A 80 -7.81 -20.41 13.10
C SER A 80 -6.70 -19.39 13.42
N ARG A 81 -6.76 -18.19 12.83
CA ARG A 81 -5.76 -17.13 13.00
C ARG A 81 -5.95 -16.35 14.30
N PRO A 82 -4.88 -15.70 14.83
CA PRO A 82 -4.99 -14.82 15.97
C PRO A 82 -6.01 -13.70 15.73
N ALA A 83 -6.81 -13.36 16.75
CA ALA A 83 -7.84 -12.33 16.66
C ALA A 83 -7.30 -10.97 16.19
N GLU A 84 -6.09 -10.60 16.59
CA GLU A 84 -5.44 -9.37 16.10
C GLU A 84 -5.17 -9.39 14.60
N GLU A 85 -4.81 -10.54 14.04
CA GLU A 85 -4.58 -10.67 12.61
C GLU A 85 -5.89 -10.54 11.84
N ILE A 86 -6.95 -11.20 12.32
CA ILE A 86 -8.30 -11.10 11.76
C ILE A 86 -8.76 -9.63 11.79
N ALA A 87 -8.60 -8.94 12.92
CA ALA A 87 -8.95 -7.53 13.04
C ALA A 87 -8.17 -6.60 12.09
N ARG A 88 -6.88 -6.89 11.83
CA ARG A 88 -6.09 -6.15 10.83
C ARG A 88 -6.57 -6.44 9.42
N ARG A 89 -6.91 -7.70 9.08
CA ARG A 89 -7.46 -8.08 7.77
C ARG A 89 -8.79 -7.42 7.48
N ILE A 90 -9.71 -7.41 8.45
CA ILE A 90 -11.01 -6.74 8.33
C ILE A 90 -10.83 -5.27 7.93
N ARG A 91 -9.92 -4.55 8.60
CA ARG A 91 -9.65 -3.15 8.27
C ARG A 91 -8.92 -2.98 6.94
N ALA A 92 -7.91 -3.81 6.67
CA ALA A 92 -7.12 -3.73 5.44
C ALA A 92 -7.95 -4.00 4.18
N TYR A 93 -8.96 -4.87 4.28
CA TYR A 93 -9.81 -5.29 3.16
C TYR A 93 -11.10 -4.47 3.04
N ASP A 94 -11.28 -3.44 3.86
CA ASP A 94 -12.36 -2.47 3.73
C ASP A 94 -11.90 -1.30 2.81
N PRO A 95 -12.56 -1.03 1.67
CA PRO A 95 -13.83 -1.60 1.21
C PRO A 95 -13.72 -2.81 0.26
N TRP A 96 -12.51 -3.16 -0.19
CA TRP A 96 -12.29 -4.28 -1.11
C TRP A 96 -11.10 -5.15 -0.68
N PRO A 97 -11.20 -6.49 -0.74
CA PRO A 97 -12.34 -7.30 -1.23
C PRO A 97 -13.57 -7.35 -0.31
N GLY A 98 -13.50 -6.71 0.87
CA GLY A 98 -14.39 -6.97 2.00
C GLY A 98 -14.01 -8.27 2.70
N THR A 99 -14.60 -8.51 3.87
CA THR A 99 -14.44 -9.79 4.58
C THR A 99 -15.77 -10.51 4.75
N HIS A 100 -15.77 -11.84 4.68
CA HIS A 100 -16.95 -12.66 4.85
C HIS A 100 -16.62 -13.97 5.60
N THR A 101 -17.66 -14.60 6.14
CA THR A 101 -17.60 -15.93 6.76
C THR A 101 -18.94 -16.61 6.57
N TRP A 102 -18.97 -17.92 6.78
CA TRP A 102 -20.18 -18.72 6.76
C TRP A 102 -20.78 -18.84 8.16
N LEU A 103 -22.11 -18.89 8.22
CA LEU A 103 -22.87 -19.20 9.43
C LEU A 103 -23.81 -20.36 9.10
N GLU A 104 -23.69 -21.46 9.82
CA GLU A 104 -24.63 -22.57 9.69
C GLU A 104 -25.97 -22.18 10.32
N THR A 105 -27.03 -22.19 9.51
CA THR A 105 -28.41 -22.04 9.99
C THR A 105 -29.05 -23.43 9.98
N GLY A 106 -29.46 -23.91 11.16
CA GLY A 106 -30.17 -25.19 11.32
C GLY A 106 -31.56 -25.23 10.72
#